data_AF-A0AA95DZR3-F1
#
_entry.id   AF-A0AA95DZR3-F1
#
_cell.length_a   1.000
_cell.length_b   1.000
_cell.length_c   1.000
_cell.angle_alpha   90.00
_cell.angle_beta   90.00
_cell.angle_gamma   90.00
#
_symmetry.space_group_name_H-M   'P 1'
#
loop_
_entity.id
_entity.type
_entity.pdbx_description
1 polymer ?
#
loop_
_entity_poly.entity_id
_entity_poly.type
_entity_poly.pdbx_seq_one_letter_code
_entity_poly.pdbx_strand_id
1 'polypeptide(L)'
;MAGVSILLKSVDNQIPDDVIINQDETLYYRLHGVPVMFKSEYSEAQLTALEEELKNFNGQRYVFFNNTFGIAGIKNVLFLNKLLNN
;
A
#
# COMPACT_ATOMS: atom_id res chain seq x y z
N MET A 1 4.62 -3.67 -19.69
CA MET A 1 5.53 -3.59 -18.53
C MET A 1 4.72 -2.92 -17.42
N ALA A 2 4.61 -3.55 -16.26
CA ALA A 2 3.69 -3.12 -15.20
C ALA A 2 4.03 -1.70 -14.68
N GLY A 3 3.00 -0.86 -14.54
CA GLY A 3 3.09 0.41 -13.81
C GLY A 3 3.43 0.16 -12.34
N VAL A 4 4.33 0.98 -11.80
CA VAL A 4 4.92 0.83 -10.47
C VAL A 4 4.45 1.98 -9.57
N SER A 5 3.63 1.71 -8.56
CA SER A 5 3.13 2.71 -7.57
C SER A 5 3.76 2.49 -6.19
N ILE A 6 5.05 2.80 -6.01
CA ILE A 6 5.71 2.49 -4.74
C ILE A 6 5.35 3.53 -3.67
N LEU A 7 4.37 3.24 -2.81
CA LEU A 7 4.10 4.03 -1.61
C LEU A 7 5.12 3.70 -0.52
N LEU A 8 6.22 4.46 -0.52
CA LEU A 8 7.39 4.27 0.34
C LEU A 8 7.39 5.22 1.54
N LYS A 9 6.38 5.11 2.40
CA LYS A 9 6.37 5.93 3.61
C LYS A 9 7.26 5.29 4.69
N SER A 10 8.28 6.02 5.13
CA SER A 10 9.11 5.74 6.30
C SER A 10 9.60 7.07 6.85
N VAL A 11 9.46 7.31 8.16
CA VAL A 11 9.96 8.56 8.78
C VAL A 11 11.48 8.69 8.65
N ASP A 12 12.17 7.57 8.47
CA ASP A 12 13.64 7.49 8.42
C ASP A 12 14.21 7.69 7.01
N ASN A 13 13.37 7.68 5.95
CA ASN A 13 13.82 7.76 4.56
C ASN A 13 12.89 8.66 3.74
N GLN A 14 13.44 9.77 3.21
CA GLN A 14 12.75 10.71 2.32
C GLN A 14 12.61 10.13 0.91
N ILE A 15 11.79 9.08 0.77
CA ILE A 15 11.38 8.59 -0.54
C ILE A 15 10.06 9.28 -0.90
N PRO A 16 9.89 9.77 -2.14
CA PRO A 16 8.68 10.47 -2.53
C PRO A 16 7.42 9.65 -2.25
N ASP A 17 6.40 10.31 -1.68
CA ASP A 17 5.06 9.76 -1.48
C ASP A 17 4.23 9.75 -2.78
N ASP A 18 4.74 10.41 -3.83
CA ASP A 18 4.02 10.59 -5.08
C ASP A 18 3.91 9.30 -5.90
N VAL A 19 2.70 9.04 -6.39
CA VAL A 19 2.41 7.96 -7.33
C VAL A 19 3.15 8.24 -8.65
N ILE A 20 4.11 7.39 -9.02
CA ILE A 20 4.78 7.44 -10.32
C ILE A 20 3.97 6.59 -11.32
N ILE A 21 3.05 7.22 -12.05
CA ILE A 21 2.25 6.56 -13.09
C ILE A 21 3.09 6.44 -14.35
N ASN A 22 3.57 5.23 -14.66
CA ASN A 22 4.27 4.99 -15.93
C ASN A 22 3.34 4.49 -17.06
N GLN A 23 2.15 3.93 -16.76
CA GLN A 23 1.13 3.51 -17.74
C GLN A 23 -0.26 3.39 -17.07
N ASP A 24 -1.35 3.68 -17.80
CA ASP A 24 -2.74 3.73 -17.30
C ASP A 24 -3.36 2.37 -16.92
N GLU A 25 -2.62 1.26 -17.02
CA GLU A 25 -3.21 -0.10 -16.96
C GLU A 25 -2.88 -0.87 -15.68
N THR A 26 -1.89 -0.45 -14.89
CA THR A 26 -1.45 -1.20 -13.70
C THR A 26 -1.01 -0.31 -12.54
N LEU A 27 -1.55 -0.61 -11.35
CA LEU A 27 -1.06 -0.13 -10.06
C LEU A 27 -0.29 -1.21 -9.32
N TYR A 28 0.82 -0.82 -8.70
CA TYR A 28 1.65 -1.72 -7.90
C TYR A 28 2.10 -1.04 -6.61
N TYR A 29 1.54 -1.38 -5.45
CA TYR A 29 1.91 -0.85 -4.15
C TYR A 29 2.83 -1.80 -3.38
N ARG A 30 3.86 -1.23 -2.73
CA ARG A 30 4.68 -1.96 -1.75
C ARG A 30 4.79 -1.14 -0.46
N LEU A 31 4.10 -1.60 0.57
CA LEU A 31 3.81 -0.85 1.79
C LEU A 31 4.77 -1.27 2.90
N HIS A 32 5.70 -0.41 3.27
CA HIS A 32 6.79 -0.75 4.19
C HIS A 32 6.49 -0.48 5.67
N GLY A 33 5.40 0.20 6.01
CA GLY A 33 5.06 0.52 7.39
C GLY A 33 5.61 1.86 7.86
N VAL A 34 4.77 2.58 8.62
CA VAL A 34 4.97 3.97 9.05
C VAL A 34 4.57 4.11 10.52
N PRO A 35 5.36 4.75 11.40
CA PRO A 35 6.58 5.51 11.08
C PRO A 35 7.83 4.64 10.88
N VAL A 36 7.85 3.42 11.44
CA VAL A 36 9.04 2.56 11.45
C VAL A 36 8.96 1.55 10.31
N MET A 37 9.93 1.64 9.40
CA MET A 37 10.04 0.75 8.25
C MET A 37 10.11 -0.72 8.68
N PHE A 38 9.44 -1.55 7.91
CA PHE A 38 9.22 -2.98 8.07
C PHE A 38 8.42 -3.40 9.31
N LYS A 39 8.06 -2.49 10.23
CA LYS A 39 7.47 -2.83 11.54
C LYS A 39 6.10 -2.29 11.77
N SER A 40 5.85 -1.04 11.42
CA SER A 40 4.63 -0.37 11.87
C SER A 40 3.40 -0.80 11.08
N GLU A 41 2.30 -1.05 11.78
CA GLU A 41 0.96 -1.23 11.21
C GLU A 41 0.46 0.08 10.58
N TYR A 42 -0.43 -0.02 9.59
CA TYR A 42 -1.17 1.14 9.07
C TYR A 42 -2.46 1.30 9.87
N SER A 43 -2.90 2.54 10.07
CA SER A 43 -4.20 2.77 10.70
C SER A 43 -5.35 2.37 9.77
N GLU A 44 -6.52 2.09 10.34
CA GLU A 44 -7.72 1.79 9.56
C GLU A 44 -8.05 2.91 8.57
N ALA A 45 -7.92 4.18 8.99
CA ALA A 45 -8.15 5.34 8.12
C ALA A 45 -7.20 5.37 6.91
N GLN A 46 -5.93 5.00 7.09
CA GLN A 46 -4.97 4.92 5.99
C GLN A 46 -5.33 3.79 5.01
N LEU A 47 -5.78 2.65 5.53
CA LEU A 47 -6.17 1.50 4.71
C LEU A 47 -7.51 1.73 3.99
N THR A 48 -8.44 2.47 4.59
CA THR A 48 -9.66 2.91 3.93
C THR A 48 -9.38 3.87 2.79
N ALA A 49 -8.49 4.87 2.99
CA ALA A 49 -8.10 5.78 1.91
C ALA A 49 -7.42 5.04 0.75
N LEU A 50 -6.54 4.08 1.06
CA LEU A 50 -5.94 3.21 0.04
C LEU A 50 -6.99 2.37 -0.70
N GLU A 51 -8.01 1.87 0.00
CA GLU A 51 -9.08 1.12 -0.63
C GLU A 51 -9.87 1.96 -1.64
N GLU A 52 -10.18 3.21 -1.30
CA GLU A 52 -10.86 4.15 -2.19
C GLU A 52 -10.04 4.41 -3.46
N GLU A 53 -8.72 4.64 -3.33
CA GLU A 53 -7.79 4.77 -4.46
C GLU A 53 -7.81 3.53 -5.35
N LEU A 54 -7.74 2.34 -4.75
CA LEU A 54 -7.73 1.06 -5.47
C LEU A 54 -9.06 0.80 -6.19
N LYS A 55 -10.20 1.23 -5.63
CA LYS A 55 -11.52 1.11 -6.27
C LYS A 55 -11.71 2.07 -7.44
N ASN A 56 -11.11 3.25 -7.37
CA ASN A 56 -11.20 4.27 -8.42
C ASN A 56 -10.26 4.00 -9.61
N PHE A 57 -9.30 3.10 -9.48
CA PHE A 57 -8.39 2.74 -10.56
C PHE A 57 -8.95 1.64 -11.48
N ASN A 58 -8.99 1.95 -12.78
CA ASN A 58 -9.34 0.99 -13.82
C ASN A 58 -8.09 0.26 -14.30
N GLY A 59 -7.85 -0.94 -13.81
CA GLY A 59 -6.74 -1.77 -14.28
C GLY A 59 -6.33 -2.85 -13.28
N GLN A 60 -5.18 -3.49 -13.55
CA GLN A 60 -4.64 -4.50 -12.65
C GLN A 60 -4.01 -3.84 -11.43
N ARG A 61 -4.23 -4.44 -10.26
CA ARG A 61 -3.79 -3.89 -8.97
C ARG A 61 -2.99 -4.95 -8.23
N TYR A 62 -1.78 -4.59 -7.86
CA TYR A 62 -0.90 -5.41 -7.04
C TYR A 62 -0.58 -4.65 -5.76
N VAL A 63 -0.85 -5.23 -4.59
CA VAL A 63 -0.59 -4.57 -3.30
C VAL A 63 0.17 -5.54 -2.40
N PHE A 64 1.35 -5.14 -1.95
CA PHE A 64 2.23 -5.94 -1.12
C PHE A 64 2.48 -5.24 0.21
N PHE A 65 2.07 -5.86 1.31
CA PHE A 65 2.48 -5.43 2.66
C PHE A 65 3.86 -5.98 2.97
N ASN A 66 4.84 -5.08 2.95
CA ASN A 66 6.24 -5.38 3.21
C ASN A 66 6.68 -4.97 4.63
N ASN A 67 5.76 -4.56 5.49
CA ASN A 67 5.97 -4.43 6.93
C ASN A 67 5.88 -5.79 7.66
N THR A 68 6.85 -6.65 7.37
CA THR A 68 6.85 -8.07 7.73
C THR A 68 7.42 -8.38 9.12
N PHE A 69 7.81 -7.38 9.91
CA PHE A 69 8.23 -7.63 11.28
C PHE A 69 7.02 -7.97 12.15
N GLY A 70 7.04 -9.16 12.76
CA GLY A 70 5.91 -9.67 13.52
C GLY A 70 4.69 -9.92 12.62
N ILE A 71 3.52 -9.46 13.06
CA ILE A 71 2.23 -9.70 12.38
C ILE A 71 1.63 -8.43 11.74
N ALA A 72 2.40 -7.33 11.68
CA ALA A 72 1.89 -6.04 11.23
C ALA A 72 1.33 -6.12 9.80
N GLY A 73 2.13 -6.59 8.84
CA GLY A 73 1.69 -6.78 7.45
C GLY A 73 0.50 -7.72 7.31
N ILE A 74 0.42 -8.78 8.13
CA ILE A 74 -0.70 -9.72 8.13
C ILE A 74 -2.00 -9.04 8.56
N LYS A 75 -1.97 -8.24 9.63
CA LYS A 75 -3.15 -7.50 10.07
C LYS A 75 -3.63 -6.52 9.01
N ASN A 76 -2.72 -5.78 8.38
CA ASN A 76 -3.10 -4.81 7.36
C ASN A 76 -3.71 -5.50 6.14
N VAL A 77 -3.13 -6.62 5.67
CA VAL A 77 -3.68 -7.33 4.50
C VAL A 77 -5.05 -7.91 4.81
N LEU A 78 -5.27 -8.44 6.02
CA LEU A 78 -6.58 -8.95 6.42
C LEU A 78 -7.63 -7.84 6.48
N PHE A 79 -7.27 -6.67 7.01
CA PHE A 79 -8.17 -5.53 7.07
C PHE A 79 -8.50 -4.99 5.66
N LEU A 80 -7.48 -4.74 4.83
CA LEU A 80 -7.69 -4.27 3.46
C LEU A 80 -8.49 -5.29 2.62
N ASN A 81 -8.19 -6.57 2.77
CA ASN A 81 -8.93 -7.64 2.09
C ASN A 81 -10.40 -7.68 2.51
N LYS A 82 -10.70 -7.37 3.78
CA LYS A 82 -12.08 -7.23 4.25
C LYS A 82 -12.76 -6.02 3.60
N LEU A 83 -12.10 -4.88 3.48
CA LEU A 83 -12.67 -3.71 2.81
C LEU A 83 -12.98 -3.96 1.32
N LEU A 84 -12.07 -4.67 0.62
CA LEU A 84 -12.18 -4.92 -0.82
C LEU A 84 -13.19 -6.01 -1.20
N ASN A 85 -13.49 -6.95 -0.30
CA ASN A 85 -14.36 -8.10 -0.57
C ASN A 85 -15.67 -8.11 0.24
N ASN A 86 -15.95 -7.05 0.99
CA ASN A 86 -17.29 -6.80 1.53
C ASN A 86 -18.17 -6.16 0.44
#